data_AF-A0A520JBB9-F1
#
_entry.id   AF-A0A520JBB9-F1
#
_cell.length_a   1.000
_cell.length_b   1.000
_cell.length_c   1.000
_cell.angle_alpha   90.00
_cell.angle_beta   90.00
_cell.angle_gamma   90.00
#
_symmetry.space_group_name_H-M   'P 1'
#
loop_
_entity.id
_entity.type
_entity.pdbx_description
1 polymer ?
#
loop_
_entity_poly.entity_id
_entity_poly.type
_entity_poly.pdbx_seq_one_letter_code
_entity_poly.pdbx_strand_id
1 'polypeptide(L)'
;FSTSDHVAGALTMMAAWDLDALARDLPRVGVPSLLIHGAADAAIPLSSVNGAAALVPDCQVELLPALGHLAHEERPADIAALIGSFAAKGTSA
;
A
#
# COMPACT_ATOMS: atom_id res chain seq x y z
N PHE A 1 -8.34 -7.85 -22.36
CA PHE A 1 -8.59 -7.02 -21.17
C PHE A 1 -9.52 -5.82 -21.42
N SER A 2 -10.33 -5.77 -22.49
CA SER A 2 -11.18 -4.61 -22.84
C SER A 2 -12.66 -4.95 -23.09
N THR A 3 -13.12 -6.13 -22.67
CA THR A 3 -14.51 -6.54 -22.84
C THR A 3 -15.37 -5.93 -21.73
N SER A 4 -16.66 -5.71 -22.02
CA SER A 4 -17.61 -5.16 -21.05
C SER A 4 -17.70 -5.99 -19.77
N ASP A 5 -17.64 -7.33 -19.89
CA ASP A 5 -17.65 -8.23 -18.74
C ASP A 5 -16.41 -8.06 -17.85
N HIS A 6 -15.25 -7.81 -18.45
CA HIS A 6 -14.02 -7.58 -17.70
C HIS A 6 -14.06 -6.25 -16.94
N VAL A 7 -14.59 -5.19 -17.57
CA VAL A 7 -14.78 -3.89 -16.93
C VAL A 7 -15.82 -3.98 -15.80
N ALA A 8 -16.93 -4.69 -16.03
CA ALA A 8 -17.96 -4.91 -15.02
C ALA A 8 -17.43 -5.66 -13.79
N GLY A 9 -16.58 -6.67 -14.01
CA GLY A 9 -15.91 -7.41 -12.93
C GLY A 9 -15.02 -6.50 -12.07
N ALA A 10 -14.16 -5.69 -12.70
CA ALA A 10 -13.30 -4.75 -11.98
C ALA A 10 -14.10 -3.69 -11.20
N LEU A 11 -15.17 -3.13 -11.80
CA LEU A 11 -16.03 -2.15 -11.14
C LEU A 11 -16.79 -2.76 -9.95
N THR A 12 -17.25 -4.00 -10.08
CA THR A 12 -17.94 -4.71 -8.98
C THR A 12 -17.00 -4.96 -7.81
N MET A 13 -15.74 -5.32 -8.09
CA MET A 13 -14.71 -5.45 -7.05
C MET A 13 -14.49 -4.13 -6.30
N MET A 14 -14.37 -3.00 -7.01
CA MET A 14 -14.19 -1.69 -6.39
C MET A 14 -15.42 -1.23 -5.60
N ALA A 15 -16.62 -1.53 -6.09
CA ALA A 15 -17.87 -1.19 -5.39
C ALA A 15 -18.05 -1.95 -4.07
N ALA A 16 -17.37 -3.08 -3.90
CA ALA A 16 -17.41 -3.88 -2.68
C ALA A 16 -16.44 -3.40 -1.59
N TRP A 17 -15.64 -2.35 -1.83
CA TRP A 17 -14.72 -1.82 -0.82
C TRP A 17 -15.45 -1.09 0.31
N ASP A 18 -15.21 -1.54 1.55
CA ASP A 18 -15.63 -0.86 2.77
C ASP A 18 -14.39 -0.27 3.47
N LEU A 19 -14.09 0.99 3.15
CA LEU A 19 -12.94 1.69 3.73
C LEU A 19 -13.15 2.04 5.21
N ASP A 20 -14.40 2.18 5.66
CA ASP A 20 -14.71 2.47 7.05
C ASP A 20 -14.45 1.22 7.92
N ALA A 21 -14.80 0.03 7.44
CA ALA A 21 -14.44 -1.22 8.09
C ALA A 21 -12.93 -1.42 8.12
N LEU A 22 -12.24 -1.18 7.00
CA LEU A 22 -10.78 -1.26 6.95
C LEU A 22 -10.14 -0.33 7.99
N ALA A 23 -10.56 0.94 8.05
CA ALA A 23 -10.03 1.90 9.01
C ALA A 23 -10.25 1.48 10.48
N ARG A 24 -11.39 0.85 10.80
CA ARG A 24 -11.65 0.28 12.14
C ARG A 24 -10.74 -0.90 12.49
N ASP A 25 -10.29 -1.66 11.49
CA ASP A 25 -9.47 -2.84 11.69
C ASP A 25 -7.96 -2.56 11.66
N LEU A 26 -7.49 -1.47 11.06
CA LEU A 26 -6.06 -1.09 11.03
C LEU A 26 -5.39 -1.07 12.42
N PRO A 27 -6.03 -0.57 13.51
CA PRO A 27 -5.46 -0.64 14.86
C PRO A 27 -5.20 -2.06 15.38
N ARG A 28 -5.80 -3.08 14.75
CA ARG A 28 -5.64 -4.49 15.14
C ARG A 28 -4.44 -5.17 14.48
N VAL A 29 -3.74 -4.48 13.57
CA VAL A 29 -2.52 -4.99 12.93
C VAL A 29 -1.37 -4.96 13.94
N GLY A 30 -1.20 -6.06 14.66
CA GLY A 30 -0.23 -6.19 15.76
C GLY A 30 1.18 -6.60 15.33
N VAL A 31 1.52 -6.47 14.05
CA VAL A 31 2.85 -6.81 13.51
C VAL A 31 3.49 -5.57 12.88
N PRO A 32 4.84 -5.48 12.89
CA PRO A 32 5.54 -4.40 12.20
C PRO A 32 5.08 -4.34 10.74
N SER A 33 4.71 -3.14 10.29
CA SER A 33 4.18 -2.89 8.95
C SER A 33 5.01 -1.83 8.23
N LEU A 34 5.16 -1.99 6.91
CA LEU A 34 5.80 -1.03 6.03
C LEU A 34 4.85 -0.66 4.89
N LEU A 35 4.54 0.62 4.75
CA LEU A 35 3.83 1.18 3.60
C LEU A 35 4.84 1.83 2.66
N ILE A 36 4.93 1.33 1.42
CA ILE A 36 5.80 1.91 0.37
C ILE A 36 4.93 2.66 -0.61
N HIS A 37 5.23 3.93 -0.88
CA HIS A 37 4.40 4.80 -1.71
C HIS A 37 5.23 5.66 -2.68
N GLY A 38 4.75 5.83 -3.90
CA GLY A 38 5.34 6.74 -4.88
C GLY A 38 4.90 8.18 -4.63
N ALA A 39 5.84 9.12 -4.54
CA ALA A 39 5.53 10.53 -4.26
C ALA A 39 4.76 11.25 -5.37
N ALA A 40 4.74 10.70 -6.58
CA ALA A 40 4.02 11.21 -7.74
C ALA A 40 2.78 10.37 -8.07
N ASP A 41 2.28 9.55 -7.13
CA ASP A 41 1.04 8.80 -7.29
C ASP A 41 -0.17 9.75 -7.46
N ALA A 42 -0.82 9.67 -8.62
CA ALA A 42 -2.01 10.46 -8.95
C ALA A 42 -3.32 9.71 -8.64
N ALA A 43 -3.27 8.42 -8.34
CA ALA A 43 -4.42 7.59 -8.02
C ALA A 43 -4.72 7.62 -6.51
N ILE A 44 -3.69 7.57 -5.67
CA ILE A 44 -3.83 7.58 -4.21
C ILE A 44 -3.04 8.75 -3.63
N PRO A 45 -3.68 9.71 -2.93
CA PRO A 45 -2.98 10.83 -2.33
C PRO A 45 -2.16 10.38 -1.11
N LEU A 46 -0.99 11.01 -0.92
CA LEU A 46 -0.12 10.76 0.24
C LEU A 46 -0.83 10.93 1.60
N SER A 47 -1.84 11.81 1.69
CA SER A 47 -2.63 11.98 2.91
C SER A 47 -3.37 10.71 3.33
N SER A 48 -3.86 9.91 2.38
CA SER A 48 -4.51 8.62 2.67
C SER A 48 -3.52 7.60 3.25
N VAL A 49 -2.30 7.56 2.70
CA VAL A 49 -1.22 6.69 3.21
C VAL A 49 -0.82 7.09 4.63
N ASN A 50 -0.62 8.38 4.86
CA ASN A 50 -0.31 8.89 6.20
C ASN A 50 -1.45 8.63 7.20
N GLY A 51 -2.70 8.76 6.77
CA GLY A 51 -3.87 8.44 7.58
C GLY A 51 -3.91 6.96 7.98
N ALA A 52 -3.65 6.06 7.04
CA ALA A 52 -3.56 4.63 7.33
C ALA A 52 -2.39 4.29 8.26
N ALA A 53 -1.21 4.87 8.02
CA ALA A 53 -0.02 4.66 8.86
C ALA A 53 -0.25 5.11 10.30
N ALA A 54 -0.99 6.21 10.52
CA ALA A 54 -1.33 6.70 11.85
C ALA A 54 -2.28 5.77 12.64
N LEU A 55 -3.01 4.89 11.96
CA LEU A 55 -3.92 3.93 12.59
C LEU A 55 -3.23 2.61 12.93
N VAL A 56 -2.13 2.26 12.28
CA VAL A 56 -1.39 1.02 12.52
C VAL A 56 -0.34 1.23 13.61
N PRO A 57 -0.34 0.46 14.71
CA PRO A 57 0.52 0.73 15.89
C PRO A 57 2.02 0.76 15.62
N ASP A 58 2.54 -0.13 14.78
CA ASP A 58 3.95 -0.21 14.39
C ASP A 58 4.04 -0.13 12.86
N CYS A 59 4.06 1.09 12.34
CA CYS A 59 4.03 1.35 10.92
C CYS A 59 5.16 2.30 10.49
N GLN A 60 5.91 1.87 9.49
CA GLN A 60 6.89 2.68 8.77
C GLN A 60 6.29 3.10 7.42
N VAL A 61 6.61 4.30 6.95
CA VAL A 61 6.24 4.77 5.61
C VAL A 61 7.51 5.10 4.85
N GLU A 62 7.70 4.45 3.70
CA GLU A 62 8.77 4.73 2.75
C GLU A 62 8.19 5.45 1.54
N LEU A 63 8.70 6.66 1.29
CA LEU A 63 8.26 7.50 0.17
C LEU A 63 9.31 7.49 -0.93
N LEU A 64 8.93 7.04 -2.13
CA LEU A 64 9.82 6.94 -3.28
C LEU A 64 9.69 8.19 -4.17
N PRO A 65 10.73 9.04 -4.25
CA PRO A 65 10.67 10.24 -5.05
C PRO A 65 10.46 9.92 -6.54
N ALA A 66 9.61 10.72 -7.18
CA ALA A 66 9.32 10.66 -8.62
C ALA A 66 8.66 9.37 -9.15
N LEU A 67 8.25 8.44 -8.29
CA LEU A 67 7.48 7.25 -8.70
C LEU A 67 5.98 7.47 -8.56
N GLY A 68 5.21 6.85 -9.43
CA GLY A 68 3.76 6.92 -9.47
C GLY A 68 3.07 5.75 -8.75
N HIS A 69 1.84 5.48 -9.16
CA HIS A 69 0.98 4.47 -8.53
C HIS A 69 1.54 3.04 -8.63
N LEU A 70 2.20 2.75 -9.75
CA LEU A 70 2.75 1.44 -10.04
C LEU A 70 4.26 1.42 -9.78
N ALA A 71 4.69 1.99 -8.65
CA ALA A 71 6.11 2.07 -8.26
C ALA A 71 6.84 0.71 -8.31
N HIS A 72 6.12 -0.39 -8.07
CA HIS A 72 6.63 -1.75 -8.16
C HIS A 72 6.85 -2.27 -9.59
N GLU A 73 6.15 -1.72 -10.59
CA GLU A 73 6.45 -1.96 -11.99
C GLU A 73 7.55 -1.02 -12.50
N GLU A 74 7.57 0.22 -12.02
CA GLU A 74 8.57 1.23 -12.41
C GLU A 74 9.98 0.88 -11.91
N ARG A 75 10.12 0.45 -10.65
CA ARG A 75 11.39 0.09 -10.01
C ARG A 75 11.27 -1.17 -9.14
N PRO A 76 11.05 -2.36 -9.73
CA PRO A 76 10.82 -3.60 -8.99
C PRO A 76 11.98 -3.99 -8.06
N ALA A 77 13.22 -3.74 -8.49
CA ALA A 77 14.41 -4.08 -7.70
C ALA A 77 14.49 -3.25 -6.40
N ASP A 78 14.17 -1.96 -6.47
CA ASP A 78 14.15 -1.05 -5.32
C ASP A 78 13.08 -1.50 -4.31
N ILE A 79 11.87 -1.83 -4.80
CA ILE A 79 10.78 -2.36 -3.96
C ILE A 79 11.19 -3.67 -3.27
N ALA A 80 11.76 -4.61 -4.03
CA ALA A 80 12.19 -5.90 -3.48
C ALA A 80 13.27 -5.72 -2.39
N ALA A 81 14.20 -4.80 -2.59
CA ALA A 81 15.24 -4.48 -1.60
C ALA A 81 14.66 -3.87 -0.31
N LEU A 82 13.66 -2.99 -0.43
CA LEU A 82 12.95 -2.41 0.72
C LEU A 82 12.22 -3.49 1.53
N ILE A 83 11.46 -4.35 0.86
CA ILE A 83 10.75 -5.47 1.50
C ILE A 83 11.74 -6.40 2.21
N GLY A 84 12.82 -6.80 1.52
CA GLY A 84 13.84 -7.68 2.09
C GLY A 84 14.53 -7.07 3.31
N SER A 85 14.88 -5.78 3.23
CA SER A 85 15.51 -5.05 4.34
C SER A 85 14.57 -4.92 5.55
N PHE A 86 13.27 -4.72 5.32
CA PHE A 86 12.28 -4.63 6.38
C PHE A 86 12.07 -5.99 7.06
N ALA A 87 11.88 -7.05 6.29
CA ALA A 87 11.67 -8.40 6.81
C ALA A 87 12.87 -8.91 7.63
N ALA A 88 14.10 -8.59 7.20
CA ALA A 88 15.31 -8.98 7.93
C ALA A 88 15.40 -8.34 9.33
N LYS A 89 14.91 -7.10 9.52
CA LYS A 89 14.91 -6.42 10.83
C LYS A 89 14.04 -7.16 11.85
N GLY A 90 12.88 -7.67 11.44
CA GLY A 90 11.93 -8.40 12.29
C GLY A 90 12.38 -9.81 12.71
N THR A 91 13.50 -10.32 12.16
CA THR A 91 14.04 -11.66 12.46
C THR A 91 15.21 -11.59 13.47
N SER A 92 15.46 -10.43 14.07
CA SER A 92 16.48 -10.30 15.12
C SER A 92 15.92 -10.83 16.45
N ALA A 93 15.98 -12.15 16.61
CA ALA A 93 15.85 -12.87 17.88
C ALA A 93 17.15 -13.62 18.17
#